data_AF-A0A0F9BWV2-F1
#
_entry.id   AF-A0A0F9BWV2-F1
#
_cell.length_a   1.000
_cell.length_b   1.000
_cell.length_c   1.000
_cell.angle_alpha   90.00
_cell.angle_beta   90.00
_cell.angle_gamma   90.00
#
_symmetry.space_group_name_H-M   'P 1'
#
loop_
_entity.id
_entity.type
_entity.pdbx_description
1 polymer ?
#
loop_
_entity_poly.entity_id
_entity_poly.type
_entity_poly.pdbx_seq_one_letter_code
_entity_poly.pdbx_strand_id
1 'polypeptide(L)' 'MQPSQHIKRQRSAGFILYRTVREGVLFLLLFHSGKYWNFPKGKIENEKENVWDTAIREIEEETGLTKQSL' A
#
# COMPACT_ATOMS: atom_id res chain seq x y z
N MET A 1 36.15 14.69 7.21
CA MET A 1 35.38 13.55 6.69
C MET A 1 33.91 13.86 6.86
N GLN A 2 33.13 13.93 5.78
CA GLN A 2 31.67 14.02 5.92
C GLN A 2 31.12 12.63 6.29
N PRO A 3 30.16 12.52 7.22
CA PRO A 3 29.58 11.22 7.53
C PRO A 3 28.81 10.72 6.30
N SER A 4 29.11 9.51 5.87
CA SER A 4 28.34 8.80 4.85
C SER A 4 26.89 8.71 5.33
N GLN A 5 25.98 9.40 4.67
CA GLN A 5 24.56 9.23 4.94
C GLN A 5 24.19 7.78 4.67
N HIS A 6 23.86 7.03 5.72
CA HIS A 6 23.26 5.71 5.58
C HIS A 6 21.89 5.88 4.91
N ILE A 7 21.77 5.50 3.64
CA ILE A 7 20.48 5.43 2.95
C ILE A 7 19.70 4.29 3.61
N LYS A 8 18.79 4.64 4.52
CA LYS A 8 17.87 3.67 5.12
C LYS A 8 16.85 3.26 4.06
N ARG A 9 16.96 2.04 3.54
CA ARG A 9 15.95 1.46 2.64
C ARG A 9 14.62 1.34 3.40
N GLN A 10 13.59 2.03 2.92
CA GLN A 10 12.23 1.89 3.42
C GLN A 10 11.45 0.98 2.46
N ARG A 11 10.87 -0.09 2.99
CA ARG A 11 10.01 -1.01 2.23
C ARG A 11 8.55 -0.68 2.51
N SER A 12 7.72 -0.91 1.50
CA SER A 12 6.27 -0.74 1.57
C SER A 12 5.57 -1.94 0.97
N ALA A 13 4.36 -2.20 1.44
CA ALA A 13 3.49 -3.27 0.95
C ALA A 13 2.05 -2.76 0.83
N GLY A 14 1.29 -3.35 -0.08
CA GLY A 14 -0.08 -2.98 -0.40
C GLY A 14 -0.63 -3.87 -1.52
N PHE A 15 -1.83 -3.58 -1.99
CA PHE A 15 -2.48 -4.35 -3.05
C PHE A 15 -2.85 -3.48 -4.26
N ILE A 16 -2.77 -4.09 -5.44
CA ILE A 16 -3.42 -3.58 -6.64
C ILE A 16 -4.77 -4.28 -6.73
N LEU A 17 -5.79 -3.66 -6.12
CA LEU A 17 -7.15 -4.19 -6.16
C LEU A 17 -7.80 -3.86 -7.50
N TYR A 18 -8.48 -4.84 -8.06
CA TYR A 18 -9.20 -4.67 -9.31
C TYR A 18 -10.58 -5.32 -9.26
N ARG A 19 -11.48 -4.85 -10.12
CA ARG A 19 -12.73 -5.54 -10.43
C ARG A 19 -13.00 -5.52 -11.92
N THR A 20 -13.65 -6.56 -12.41
CA THR A 20 -14.09 -6.64 -13.80
C THR A 20 -15.48 -6.07 -13.93
N VAL A 21 -15.67 -5.20 -14.93
CA VAL A 21 -16.96 -4.66 -15.36
C VAL A 21 -17.14 -4.95 -16.86
N ARG A 22 -18.32 -4.64 -17.42
CA ARG A 22 -18.59 -4.92 -18.85
C ARG A 22 -17.61 -4.19 -19.78
N GLU A 23 -17.17 -3.01 -19.37
CA GLU A 23 -16.32 -2.08 -20.10
C GLU A 23 -14.82 -2.38 -19.93
N GLY A 24 -14.44 -3.32 -19.04
CA GLY A 24 -13.05 -3.69 -18.80
C GLY A 24 -12.69 -3.89 -17.33
N VAL A 25 -11.43 -3.67 -16.99
CA VAL A 25 -10.90 -3.79 -15.61
C VAL A 25 -10.78 -2.41 -14.98
N LEU A 26 -11.33 -2.27 -13.77
CA LEU A 26 -11.16 -1.07 -12.95
C LEU A 26 -10.18 -1.37 -11.81
N PHE A 27 -9.29 -0.43 -11.52
CA PHE A 27 -8.35 -0.51 -10.40
C PHE A 27 -8.73 0.48 -9.30
N LEU A 28 -8.53 0.09 -8.04
CA LEU A 28 -8.68 1.01 -6.91
C LEU A 28 -7.47 1.92 -6.80
N LEU A 29 -7.71 3.22 -6.83
CA LEU A 29 -6.71 4.26 -6.56
C LEU A 29 -7.21 5.17 -5.45
N LEU A 30 -6.30 5.62 -4.59
CA LEU A 30 -6.57 6.58 -3.52
C LEU A 30 -5.98 7.94 -3.84
N PHE A 31 -6.76 8.98 -3.63
CA PHE A 31 -6.31 10.37 -3.81
C PHE A 31 -5.71 10.90 -2.52
N HIS A 32 -4.38 10.90 -2.46
CA HIS A 32 -3.62 11.26 -1.27
C HIS A 32 -3.50 12.78 -1.10
N SER A 33 -4.14 13.28 -0.04
CA SER A 33 -4.05 14.67 0.45
C SER A 33 -4.20 15.74 -0.65
N GLY A 34 -5.04 15.48 -1.66
CA GLY A 34 -5.27 16.44 -2.73
C GLY A 34 -4.16 16.55 -3.79
N LYS A 35 -3.13 15.69 -3.76
CA LYS A 35 -1.91 15.87 -4.55
C LYS A 35 -1.70 14.84 -5.64
N TYR A 36 -1.92 13.56 -5.34
CA TYR A 36 -1.61 12.49 -6.28
C TYR A 36 -2.49 11.26 -6.07
N TRP A 37 -2.64 10.47 -7.13
CA TRP A 37 -3.27 9.16 -7.09
C TRP A 37 -2.22 8.08 -6.88
N ASN A 38 -2.53 7.10 -6.04
CA ASN A 38 -1.67 5.94 -5.84
C ASN A 38 -2.48 4.70 -5.46
N PHE A 39 -1.84 3.54 -5.57
CA PHE A 39 -2.40 2.31 -5.00
C PHE A 39 -2.33 2.36 -3.47
N PRO A 40 -3.31 1.75 -2.80
CA PRO A 40 -3.32 1.67 -1.35
C PRO A 40 -2.16 0.80 -0.86
N LYS A 41 -1.33 1.37 0.02
CA LYS A 41 -0.08 0.78 0.51
C LYS A 41 0.48 1.63 1.64
N GLY A 42 1.28 1.01 2.51
CA GLY A 42 2.09 1.76 3.45
C GLY A 42 3.36 1.05 3.85
N LYS A 43 3.95 1.52 4.94
CA LYS A 43 5.31 1.15 5.33
C LYS A 43 5.28 -0.16 6.09
N ILE A 44 6.26 -1.01 5.84
CA ILE A 44 6.53 -2.13 6.74
C ILE A 44 7.11 -1.53 8.02
N GLU A 45 6.40 -1.64 9.13
CA GLU A 45 6.72 -0.90 10.36
C GLU A 45 7.89 -1.52 11.11
N ASN A 46 8.00 -2.85 11.05
CA ASN A 46 9.07 -3.59 11.70
C ASN A 46 9.67 -4.64 10.75
N GLU A 47 10.97 -4.93 10.89
CA GLU A 47 11.69 -5.83 9.97
C GLU A 47 11.18 -7.29 10.01
N LYS A 48 10.44 -7.65 11.05
CA LYS A 48 9.85 -8.98 11.24
C LYS A 48 8.44 -9.09 10.65
N GLU A 49 7.83 -7.97 10.28
CA GLU A 49 6.48 -7.93 9.73
C GLU A 49 6.52 -8.50 8.32
N ASN A 50 5.60 -9.42 8.08
CA ASN A 50 5.39 -10.02 6.79
C ASN A 50 4.74 -8.99 5.85
N VAL A 51 5.23 -8.94 4.61
CA VAL A 51 4.69 -8.14 3.50
C VAL A 51 3.17 -8.27 3.35
N TRP A 52 2.62 -9.48 3.50
CA TRP A 52 1.18 -9.74 3.41
C TRP A 52 0.40 -9.12 4.57
N ASP A 53 0.92 -9.23 5.80
CA ASP A 53 0.23 -8.67 6.98
C ASP A 53 0.22 -7.14 6.91
N THR A 54 1.35 -6.53 6.50
CA THR A 54 1.40 -5.09 6.19
C THR A 54 0.38 -4.72 5.11
N ALA A 55 0.33 -5.46 4.00
CA ALA A 55 -0.57 -5.13 2.91
C ALA A 55 -2.05 -5.20 3.34
N ILE A 56 -2.44 -6.20 4.15
CA ILE A 56 -3.82 -6.33 4.67
C ILE A 56 -4.16 -5.17 5.60
N ARG A 57 -3.27 -4.87 6.56
CA ARG A 57 -3.45 -3.76 7.51
C ARG A 57 -3.63 -2.42 6.79
N GLU A 58 -2.76 -2.12 5.83
CA GLU A 58 -2.79 -0.85 5.08
C GLU A 58 -4.06 -0.72 4.22
N ILE A 59 -4.53 -1.81 3.59
CA ILE A 59 -5.81 -1.79 2.88
C ILE A 59 -6.96 -1.50 3.84
N GLU A 60 -6.99 -2.14 5.01
CA GLU A 60 -8.04 -1.94 5.99
C GLU A 60 -8.04 -0.50 6.52
N GLU A 61 -6.87 0.06 6.84
CA GLU A 61 -6.70 1.43 7.34
C GLU A 61 -7.10 2.48 6.29
N GLU A 62 -6.67 2.32 5.03
CA GLU A 62 -6.87 3.34 4.00
C GLU A 62 -8.22 3.24 3.28
N THR A 63 -8.86 2.05 3.27
CA THR A 63 -10.06 1.78 2.46
C THR A 63 -11.23 1.18 3.23
N GLY A 64 -11.00 0.64 4.43
CA GLY A 64 -11.99 -0.11 5.21
C GLY A 64 -12.29 -1.51 4.67
N LEU A 65 -11.61 -1.96 3.60
CA LEU A 65 -11.76 -3.32 3.07
C LEU A 65 -11.02 -4.32 3.96
N THR A 66 -11.75 -5.29 4.50
CA THR A 66 -11.18 -6.33 5.36
C THR A 66 -10.71 -7.53 4.54
N LYS A 67 -9.87 -8.39 5.13
CA LYS A 67 -9.44 -9.65 4.53
C LYS A 67 -10.60 -10.52 4.02
N GLN A 68 -11.77 -10.46 4.65
CA GLN A 68 -12.95 -11.23 4.24
C GLN A 68 -13.59 -10.69 2.95
N SER A 69 -13.29 -9.44 2.60
CA SER A 69 -13.80 -8.71 1.43
C SER A 69 -12.82 -8.67 0.26
N LEU A 70 -11.60 -9.20 0.45
CA LEU A 70 -10.55 -9.34 -0.57
C LEU A 70 -10.60 -10.73 -1.22
#